data_AF-G0UB25-F1
#
_entry.id   AF-G0UB25-F1
#
_cell.length_a   1.000
_cell.length_b   1.000
_cell.length_c   1.000
_cell.angle_alpha   90.00
_cell.angle_beta   90.00
_cell.angle_gamma   90.00
#
_symmetry.space_group_name_H-M   'P 1'
#
loop_
_entity.id
_entity.type
_entity.pdbx_description
1 polymer ?
#
loop_
_entity_poly.entity_id
_entity_poly.type
_entity_poly.pdbx_seq_one_letter_code
_entity_poly.pdbx_strand_id
1 'polypeptide(L)'
;MTTVYVFDGLSLHKLTTEGGFPQLNPESATSLPPGSFVACSGIGEFYVVEKDSQKVLRLYRQSLTCGEWTLPGPVHQLFVHMHKVYCRGDDCVYVFDPLCADVETLWLGHKVTEVEAACHGFVFVDDKKELYAFHFNQGTRKVDLKGHVTKLLGRYNHSVAVLIDDAKVVFVNEKGDTRDDFILEITVPFVVLEGDALVTFSKECGLSFRTNDSCVALEGFSNKDVQLLVAPSAQCADTCSICFCEFEGEGGITLDCGHPFHRECIAEFSSRANSFIEKGEHIVFTYSVCPSGCGSHIRHAAAPLSTYMNRLYREIHEDAMRLLREVPGKAVEDLLYYVCSRCGKPFFGGERWCSRSLNGEPPKKPCELICSNCNNDFVCPTHGHHFVLYKCRYCCNPATRFSFGNRHMCEDCHGQWENVEPDPGSCRGAEECCLPAGHPTGGSYPIGCMLCMCFDKMSNKLFYPEQRS
;
A
#
# COMPACT_ATOMS: atom_id res chain seq x y z
N MET A 1 18.54 -9.03 18.65
CA MET A 1 19.75 -9.31 17.88
C MET A 1 19.40 -9.95 16.55
N THR A 2 19.50 -9.17 15.47
CA THR A 2 19.48 -9.70 14.09
C THR A 2 20.59 -10.73 13.94
N THR A 3 20.23 -11.98 13.66
CA THR A 3 21.20 -13.06 13.44
C THR A 3 21.54 -13.11 11.95
N VAL A 4 22.83 -13.14 11.62
CA VAL A 4 23.29 -13.29 10.23
C VAL A 4 23.99 -14.62 10.07
N TYR A 5 23.71 -15.29 8.96
CA TYR A 5 24.41 -16.47 8.52
C TYR A 5 25.14 -16.18 7.21
N VAL A 6 26.29 -16.82 7.03
CA VAL A 6 27.09 -16.79 5.81
C VAL A 6 27.09 -18.20 5.24
N PHE A 7 26.55 -18.36 4.04
CA PHE A 7 26.60 -19.63 3.32
C PHE A 7 27.62 -19.51 2.20
N ASP A 8 28.68 -20.32 2.22
CA ASP A 8 29.79 -20.24 1.25
C ASP A 8 29.61 -21.16 0.02
N GLY A 9 28.44 -21.78 -0.10
CA GLY A 9 28.11 -22.79 -1.10
C GLY A 9 28.29 -24.24 -0.62
N LEU A 10 28.91 -24.47 0.54
CA LEU A 10 29.15 -25.79 1.13
C LEU A 10 28.75 -25.85 2.61
N SER A 11 29.16 -24.85 3.38
CA SER A 11 29.01 -24.76 4.83
C SER A 11 28.26 -23.50 5.23
N LEU A 12 27.52 -23.61 6.32
CA LEU A 12 26.82 -22.49 6.94
C LEU A 12 27.59 -22.01 8.16
N HIS A 13 27.81 -20.71 8.26
CA HIS A 13 28.50 -20.08 9.38
C HIS A 13 27.60 -19.02 10.00
N LYS A 14 27.44 -19.05 11.32
CA LYS A 14 26.70 -18.03 12.06
C LYS A 14 27.64 -16.91 12.46
N LEU A 15 27.26 -15.67 12.17
CA LEU A 15 27.93 -14.49 12.65
C LEU A 15 27.49 -14.21 14.09
N THR A 16 28.45 -14.22 15.01
CA THR A 16 28.27 -13.81 16.41
C THR A 16 29.15 -12.62 16.71
N THR A 17 28.81 -11.86 17.75
CA THR A 17 29.66 -10.76 18.24
C THR A 17 30.15 -11.13 19.64
N GLU A 18 31.44 -11.41 19.78
CA GLU A 18 32.06 -11.70 21.08
C GLU A 18 32.95 -10.52 21.49
N GLY A 19 32.68 -9.92 22.65
CA GLY A 19 33.47 -8.79 23.16
C GLY A 19 33.47 -7.55 22.24
N GLY A 20 32.46 -7.39 21.39
CA GLY A 20 32.38 -6.30 20.40
C GLY A 20 33.02 -6.61 19.05
N PHE A 21 33.63 -7.79 18.88
CA PHE A 21 34.23 -8.20 17.62
C PHE A 21 33.39 -9.26 16.90
N PRO A 22 33.14 -9.10 15.59
CA PRO A 22 32.44 -10.09 14.78
C PRO A 22 33.28 -11.36 14.62
N GLN A 23 32.68 -12.53 14.87
CA GLN A 23 33.27 -13.85 14.67
C GLN A 23 32.32 -14.77 13.90
N LEU A 24 32.88 -15.63 13.05
CA LEU A 24 32.11 -16.61 12.28
C LEU A 24 32.31 -18.01 12.85
N ASN A 25 31.22 -18.57 13.35
CA ASN A 25 31.21 -19.89 13.95
C ASN A 25 30.54 -20.87 12.99
N PRO A 26 31.17 -22.03 12.67
CA PRO A 26 30.51 -23.06 11.86
C PRO A 26 29.21 -23.53 12.52
N GLU A 27 28.13 -23.57 11.76
CA GLU A 27 26.84 -24.09 12.22
C GLU A 27 26.84 -25.61 12.01
N SER A 28 27.20 -26.36 13.06
CA SER A 28 27.56 -27.79 12.99
C SER A 28 26.41 -28.77 12.71
N ALA A 29 25.17 -28.30 12.58
CA ALA A 29 23.97 -29.16 12.52
C ALA A 29 23.18 -29.09 11.21
N THR A 30 23.61 -28.35 10.18
CA THR A 30 22.82 -28.17 8.96
C THR A 30 23.69 -28.19 7.71
N SER A 31 23.78 -29.37 7.07
CA SER A 31 24.40 -29.50 5.74
C SER A 31 23.37 -29.14 4.68
N LEU A 32 23.50 -27.94 4.09
CA LEU A 32 22.67 -27.51 2.98
C LEU A 32 23.24 -28.06 1.65
N PRO A 33 22.40 -28.40 0.66
CA PRO A 33 22.88 -28.89 -0.62
C PRO A 33 23.73 -27.84 -1.36
N PRO A 34 24.88 -28.22 -1.95
CA PRO A 34 25.74 -27.29 -2.65
C PRO A 34 25.07 -26.68 -3.87
N GLY A 35 25.42 -25.43 -4.18
CA GLY A 35 24.86 -24.74 -5.35
C GLY A 35 23.37 -24.43 -5.23
N SER A 36 22.84 -24.23 -4.03
CA SER A 36 21.43 -23.90 -3.81
C SER A 36 21.19 -22.41 -3.58
N PHE A 37 19.98 -21.96 -3.88
CA PHE A 37 19.44 -20.71 -3.36
C PHE A 37 18.95 -20.95 -1.94
N VAL A 38 19.33 -20.07 -1.00
CA VAL A 38 19.03 -20.25 0.43
C VAL A 38 18.42 -18.97 0.98
N ALA A 39 17.40 -19.08 1.81
CA ALA A 39 16.90 -17.98 2.62
C ALA A 39 16.65 -18.45 4.06
N CYS A 40 16.85 -17.56 5.03
CA CYS A 40 16.68 -17.84 6.45
C CYS A 40 15.34 -17.27 6.93
N SER A 41 14.47 -18.12 7.50
CA SER A 41 13.18 -17.69 8.06
C SER A 41 13.19 -17.48 9.57
N GLY A 42 14.20 -18.05 10.23
CA GLY A 42 14.35 -18.03 11.67
C GLY A 42 15.67 -18.66 12.08
N ILE A 43 16.00 -18.60 13.37
CA ILE A 43 17.22 -19.19 13.90
C ILE A 43 17.20 -20.71 13.65
N GLY A 44 18.15 -21.20 12.85
CA GLY A 44 18.24 -22.63 12.50
C GLY A 44 17.18 -23.13 11.51
N GLU A 45 16.44 -22.22 10.85
CA GLU A 45 15.43 -22.55 9.84
C GLU A 45 15.79 -21.96 8.48
N PHE A 46 15.94 -22.83 7.48
CA PHE A 46 16.41 -22.46 6.15
C PHE A 46 15.50 -23.02 5.06
N TYR A 47 15.06 -22.14 4.17
CA TYR A 47 14.40 -22.53 2.94
C TYR A 47 15.41 -22.62 1.81
N VAL A 48 15.30 -23.69 1.02
CA VAL A 48 16.28 -24.04 0.00
C VAL A 48 15.59 -24.43 -1.29
N VAL A 49 16.15 -23.95 -2.41
CA VAL A 49 15.85 -24.45 -3.75
C VAL A 49 17.17 -24.81 -4.43
N GLU A 50 17.29 -26.06 -4.85
CA GLU A 50 18.49 -26.57 -5.55
C GLU A 50 18.48 -26.13 -7.02
N LYS A 51 19.65 -25.76 -7.57
CA LYS A 51 19.78 -25.37 -9.00
C LYS A 51 19.37 -26.48 -9.96
N ASP A 52 19.48 -27.75 -9.58
CA ASP A 52 19.07 -28.89 -10.40
C ASP A 52 17.56 -29.21 -10.26
N SER A 53 16.90 -28.67 -9.23
CA SER A 53 15.48 -28.86 -8.93
C SER A 53 14.79 -27.54 -8.63
N GLN A 54 14.87 -26.59 -9.57
CA GLN A 54 14.47 -25.18 -9.39
C GLN A 54 12.97 -24.97 -9.06
N LYS A 55 12.16 -26.02 -9.02
CA LYS A 55 10.72 -25.97 -8.72
C LYS A 55 10.38 -26.56 -7.34
N VAL A 56 11.36 -26.98 -6.56
CA VAL A 56 11.12 -27.67 -5.30
C VAL A 56 11.68 -26.84 -4.16
N LEU A 57 10.79 -26.34 -3.30
CA LEU A 57 11.11 -25.61 -2.08
C LEU A 57 11.22 -26.60 -0.92
N ARG A 58 12.34 -26.56 -0.20
CA ARG A 58 12.60 -27.43 0.95
C ARG A 58 12.88 -26.64 2.21
N LEU A 59 12.33 -27.09 3.34
CA LEU A 59 12.60 -26.54 4.66
C LEU A 59 13.62 -27.41 5.40
N TYR A 60 14.75 -26.83 5.77
CA TYR A 60 15.79 -27.47 6.59
C TYR A 60 15.77 -26.89 8.00
N ARG A 61 15.69 -27.77 9.00
CA ARG A 61 15.71 -27.47 10.43
C ARG A 61 16.72 -28.37 11.14
N GLN A 62 17.25 -27.92 12.28
CA GLN A 62 18.25 -28.66 13.05
C GLN A 62 17.78 -30.03 13.59
N SER A 63 16.46 -30.28 13.72
CA SER A 63 15.96 -31.41 14.53
C SER A 63 14.79 -32.21 13.95
N LEU A 64 14.31 -31.93 12.74
CA LEU A 64 13.06 -32.52 12.21
C LEU A 64 13.06 -32.77 10.69
N THR A 65 12.06 -33.54 10.25
CA THR A 65 11.71 -33.82 8.85
C THR A 65 11.71 -32.56 7.98
N CYS A 66 12.35 -32.66 6.82
CA CYS A 66 12.31 -31.64 5.78
C CYS A 66 10.90 -31.56 5.18
N GLY A 67 10.28 -30.38 5.22
CA GLY A 67 9.07 -30.12 4.44
C GLY A 67 9.46 -29.87 2.97
N GLU A 68 8.69 -30.39 2.03
CA GLU A 68 8.93 -30.22 0.59
C GLU A 68 7.65 -29.75 -0.10
N TRP A 69 7.76 -28.69 -0.91
CA TRP A 69 6.64 -28.11 -1.65
C TRP A 69 7.03 -27.87 -3.11
N THR A 70 6.10 -28.15 -4.01
CA THR A 70 6.27 -27.88 -5.45
C THR A 70 5.82 -26.46 -5.76
N LEU A 71 6.73 -25.66 -6.34
CA LEU A 71 6.47 -24.30 -6.78
C LEU A 71 5.89 -24.28 -8.21
N PRO A 72 5.13 -23.22 -8.58
CA PRO A 72 4.51 -23.13 -9.90
C PRO A 72 5.50 -23.10 -11.08
N GLY A 73 6.74 -22.65 -10.85
CA GLY A 73 7.77 -22.56 -11.88
C GLY A 73 9.19 -22.47 -11.32
N PRO A 74 10.20 -22.30 -12.19
CA PRO A 74 11.60 -22.27 -11.77
C PRO A 74 11.90 -21.04 -10.92
N VAL A 75 12.83 -21.20 -9.98
CA VAL A 75 13.29 -20.16 -9.06
C VAL A 75 14.77 -19.89 -9.27
N HIS A 76 15.12 -18.61 -9.20
CA HIS A 76 16.48 -18.12 -9.42
C HIS A 76 17.05 -17.33 -8.25
N GLN A 77 16.24 -17.03 -7.23
CA GLN A 77 16.64 -16.34 -5.99
C GLN A 77 15.59 -16.60 -4.91
N LEU A 78 16.01 -16.72 -3.65
CA LEU A 78 15.14 -16.76 -2.48
C LEU A 78 15.42 -15.58 -1.56
N PHE A 79 14.39 -15.07 -0.92
CA PHE A 79 14.51 -14.12 0.19
C PHE A 79 13.31 -14.26 1.13
N VAL A 80 13.50 -13.90 2.40
CA VAL A 80 12.41 -13.85 3.38
C VAL A 80 12.02 -12.41 3.63
N HIS A 81 10.72 -12.15 3.64
CA HIS A 81 10.17 -10.84 3.95
C HIS A 81 8.84 -11.01 4.68
N MET A 82 8.67 -10.32 5.81
CA MET A 82 7.42 -10.35 6.60
C MET A 82 6.90 -11.78 6.86
N HIS A 83 7.79 -12.66 7.31
CA HIS A 83 7.52 -14.07 7.63
C HIS A 83 7.07 -14.96 6.46
N LYS A 84 7.10 -14.46 5.22
CA LYS A 84 6.87 -15.25 4.01
C LYS A 84 8.17 -15.49 3.25
N VAL A 85 8.20 -16.57 2.47
CA VAL A 85 9.32 -16.92 1.61
C VAL A 85 8.99 -16.49 0.20
N TYR A 86 9.81 -15.60 -0.35
CA TYR A 86 9.65 -15.10 -1.70
C TYR A 86 10.66 -15.79 -2.62
N CYS A 87 10.15 -16.31 -3.72
CA CYS A 87 10.90 -17.07 -4.71
C CYS A 87 10.84 -16.33 -6.05
N ARG A 88 11.96 -15.76 -6.49
CA ARG A 88 12.03 -15.02 -7.76
C ARG A 88 11.97 -15.99 -8.94
N GLY A 89 10.92 -15.88 -9.74
CA GLY A 89 10.77 -16.55 -11.03
C GLY A 89 11.41 -15.76 -12.18
N ASP A 90 10.93 -16.01 -13.41
CA ASP A 90 11.39 -15.30 -14.61
C ASP A 90 10.75 -13.92 -14.75
N ASP A 91 9.43 -13.82 -14.64
CA ASP A 91 8.63 -12.60 -14.80
C ASP A 91 7.64 -12.37 -13.64
N CYS A 92 7.85 -13.12 -12.56
CA CYS A 92 7.00 -13.16 -11.38
C CYS A 92 7.81 -13.46 -10.11
N VAL A 93 7.14 -13.31 -8.97
CA VAL A 93 7.64 -13.75 -7.67
C VAL A 93 6.59 -14.67 -7.05
N TYR A 94 6.97 -15.91 -6.73
CA TYR A 94 6.11 -16.82 -5.96
C TYR A 94 6.26 -16.49 -4.48
N VAL A 95 5.14 -16.40 -3.77
CA VAL A 95 5.10 -16.06 -2.35
C VAL A 95 4.56 -17.27 -1.62
N PHE A 96 5.45 -18.00 -0.95
CA PHE A 96 5.10 -19.12 -0.10
C PHE A 96 4.83 -18.62 1.33
N ASP A 97 3.69 -19.01 1.87
CA ASP A 97 3.29 -18.73 3.24
C ASP A 97 3.55 -19.97 4.11
N PRO A 98 4.56 -19.95 5.01
CA PRO A 98 4.86 -21.07 5.89
C PRO A 98 3.71 -21.51 6.80
N LEU A 99 2.73 -20.63 7.07
CA LEU A 99 1.66 -20.90 8.03
C LEU A 99 0.55 -21.77 7.43
N CYS A 100 0.22 -21.61 6.14
CA CYS A 100 -0.76 -22.44 5.43
C CYS A 100 -0.16 -23.32 4.32
N ALA A 101 1.14 -23.21 4.06
CA ALA A 101 1.79 -23.83 2.91
C ALA A 101 1.22 -23.44 1.53
N ASP A 102 0.46 -22.35 1.44
CA ASP A 102 -0.04 -21.83 0.17
C ASP A 102 1.06 -21.09 -0.61
N VAL A 103 0.94 -21.10 -1.94
CA VAL A 103 1.79 -20.32 -2.84
C VAL A 103 0.93 -19.37 -3.69
N GLU A 104 1.16 -18.07 -3.51
CA GLU A 104 0.63 -17.01 -4.39
C GLU A 104 1.65 -16.70 -5.50
N THR A 105 1.19 -16.27 -6.68
CA THR A 105 2.06 -15.77 -7.75
C THR A 105 1.83 -14.27 -7.98
N LEU A 106 2.85 -13.46 -7.75
CA LEU A 106 2.86 -12.03 -8.06
C LEU A 106 3.48 -11.80 -9.43
N TRP A 107 2.65 -11.50 -10.43
CA TRP A 107 3.10 -11.18 -11.78
C TRP A 107 3.67 -9.77 -11.83
N LEU A 108 4.92 -9.63 -12.27
CA LEU A 108 5.58 -8.33 -12.37
C LEU A 108 5.47 -7.71 -13.75
N GLY A 109 5.20 -8.53 -14.78
CA GLY A 109 5.05 -8.08 -16.17
C GLY A 109 6.37 -7.74 -16.87
N HIS A 110 7.49 -7.99 -16.19
CA HIS A 110 8.85 -7.72 -16.66
C HIS A 110 9.74 -8.90 -16.28
N LYS A 111 10.72 -9.22 -17.13
CA LYS A 111 11.68 -10.29 -16.85
C LYS A 111 12.64 -9.84 -15.76
N VAL A 112 12.57 -10.45 -14.59
CA VAL A 112 13.26 -10.03 -13.36
C VAL A 112 14.67 -10.61 -13.32
N THR A 113 15.67 -9.73 -13.19
CA THR A 113 17.07 -10.14 -13.05
C THR A 113 17.58 -10.03 -11.62
N GLU A 114 17.09 -9.06 -10.85
CA GLU A 114 17.41 -8.83 -9.45
C GLU A 114 16.17 -8.33 -8.71
N VAL A 115 15.98 -8.74 -7.46
CA VAL A 115 14.90 -8.25 -6.60
C VAL A 115 15.39 -8.16 -5.17
N GLU A 116 15.00 -7.09 -4.49
CA GLU A 116 15.27 -6.88 -3.07
C GLU A 116 14.01 -6.37 -2.36
N ALA A 117 13.78 -6.91 -1.15
CA ALA A 117 12.62 -6.53 -0.36
C ALA A 117 12.73 -5.08 0.14
N ALA A 118 11.64 -4.34 0.05
CA ALA A 118 11.49 -3.01 0.63
C ALA A 118 10.64 -3.09 1.92
N CYS A 119 9.91 -2.03 2.27
CA CYS A 119 9.05 -2.05 3.46
C CYS A 119 7.69 -2.70 3.19
N HIS A 120 6.98 -2.24 2.16
CA HIS A 120 5.64 -2.73 1.77
C HIS A 120 5.62 -3.20 0.31
N GLY A 121 6.65 -3.96 -0.06
CA GLY A 121 6.83 -4.44 -1.42
C GLY A 121 8.29 -4.74 -1.70
N PHE A 122 8.73 -4.47 -2.92
CA PHE A 122 10.10 -4.75 -3.36
C PHE A 122 10.55 -3.80 -4.47
N VAL A 123 11.86 -3.72 -4.64
CA VAL A 123 12.50 -3.05 -5.78
C VAL A 123 13.15 -4.12 -6.63
N PHE A 124 12.98 -4.04 -7.94
CA PHE A 124 13.51 -5.04 -8.87
C PHE A 124 14.06 -4.41 -10.14
N VAL A 125 14.98 -5.13 -10.77
CA VAL A 125 15.62 -4.74 -12.03
C VAL A 125 15.22 -5.74 -13.11
N ASP A 126 14.91 -5.25 -14.31
CA ASP A 126 14.56 -6.11 -15.43
C ASP A 126 15.79 -6.56 -16.26
N ASP A 127 15.56 -7.26 -17.36
CA ASP A 127 16.60 -7.70 -18.29
C ASP A 127 17.20 -6.58 -19.15
N LYS A 128 16.55 -5.42 -19.19
CA LYS A 128 17.01 -4.19 -19.85
C LYS A 128 17.74 -3.25 -18.89
N LYS A 129 17.99 -3.68 -17.65
CA LYS A 129 18.61 -2.86 -16.59
C LYS A 129 17.77 -1.63 -16.22
N GLU A 130 16.46 -1.72 -16.39
CA GLU A 130 15.52 -0.71 -15.92
C GLU A 130 15.05 -1.03 -14.49
N LEU A 131 14.83 0.03 -13.69
CA LEU A 131 14.44 -0.10 -12.30
C LEU A 131 12.93 0.04 -12.10
N TYR A 132 12.37 -0.83 -11.29
CA TYR A 132 10.96 -0.81 -10.91
C TYR A 132 10.79 -0.95 -9.41
N ALA A 133 9.80 -0.26 -8.88
CA ALA A 133 9.32 -0.42 -7.52
C ALA A 133 7.94 -1.08 -7.58
N PHE A 134 7.72 -2.11 -6.77
CA PHE A 134 6.44 -2.77 -6.61
C PHE A 134 5.92 -2.51 -5.21
N HIS A 135 4.72 -1.96 -5.11
CA HIS A 135 4.01 -1.78 -3.85
C HIS A 135 2.82 -2.75 -3.81
N PHE A 136 2.62 -3.48 -2.71
CA PHE A 136 1.58 -4.52 -2.63
C PHE A 136 0.16 -4.06 -3.06
N ASN A 137 -0.20 -2.81 -2.72
CA ASN A 137 -1.50 -2.22 -3.07
C ASN A 137 -1.52 -1.37 -4.35
N GLN A 138 -0.38 -0.81 -4.77
CA GLN A 138 -0.34 0.13 -5.91
C GLN A 138 0.21 -0.53 -7.18
N GLY A 139 0.82 -1.71 -7.06
CA GLY A 139 1.40 -2.45 -8.17
C GLY A 139 2.79 -1.95 -8.56
N THR A 140 3.19 -2.26 -9.79
CA THR A 140 4.49 -1.90 -10.35
C THR A 140 4.51 -0.46 -10.85
N ARG A 141 5.57 0.27 -10.49
CA ARG A 141 5.89 1.60 -11.00
C ARG A 141 7.34 1.62 -11.50
N LYS A 142 7.56 2.18 -12.68
CA LYS A 142 8.91 2.45 -13.19
C LYS A 142 9.55 3.58 -12.39
N VAL A 143 10.82 3.42 -12.03
CA VAL A 143 11.59 4.42 -11.27
C VAL A 143 12.55 5.10 -12.24
N ASP A 144 12.33 6.39 -12.46
CA ASP A 144 13.15 7.18 -13.38
C ASP A 144 14.43 7.63 -12.67
N LEU A 145 15.54 6.97 -12.97
CA LEU A 145 16.87 7.33 -12.51
C LEU A 145 17.72 7.88 -13.65
N LYS A 146 18.67 8.76 -13.30
CA LYS A 146 19.72 9.19 -14.22
C LYS A 146 20.88 8.21 -14.14
N GLY A 147 21.19 7.54 -15.25
CA GLY A 147 22.26 6.54 -15.33
C GLY A 147 21.74 5.12 -15.49
N HIS A 148 22.63 4.14 -15.55
CA HIS A 148 22.30 2.72 -15.70
C HIS A 148 22.37 2.02 -14.36
N VAL A 149 21.35 1.20 -14.06
CA VAL A 149 21.37 0.39 -12.84
C VAL A 149 22.35 -0.77 -13.02
N THR A 150 23.40 -0.77 -12.23
CA THR A 150 24.34 -1.90 -12.17
C THR A 150 23.74 -3.03 -11.35
N LYS A 151 23.34 -2.74 -10.11
CA LYS A 151 23.06 -3.77 -9.09
C LYS A 151 22.20 -3.27 -7.93
N LEU A 152 21.39 -4.16 -7.35
CA LEU A 152 20.79 -3.96 -6.02
C LEU A 152 21.77 -4.40 -4.93
N LEU A 153 22.07 -3.50 -3.98
CA LEU A 153 23.09 -3.76 -2.96
C LEU A 153 22.50 -4.36 -1.68
N GLY A 154 21.27 -4.03 -1.35
CA GLY A 154 20.60 -4.53 -0.15
C GLY A 154 19.61 -3.53 0.41
N ARG A 155 18.85 -3.97 1.42
CA ARG A 155 17.88 -3.13 2.11
C ARG A 155 18.54 -2.34 3.24
N TYR A 156 18.27 -1.05 3.31
CA TYR A 156 18.60 -0.19 4.44
C TYR A 156 17.33 0.55 4.91
N ASN A 157 16.94 0.36 6.17
CA ASN A 157 15.68 0.86 6.72
C ASN A 157 14.45 0.46 5.89
N HIS A 158 13.83 1.43 5.22
CA HIS A 158 12.61 1.28 4.41
C HIS A 158 12.89 1.38 2.91
N SER A 159 14.15 1.28 2.48
CA SER A 159 14.54 1.48 1.08
C SER A 159 15.61 0.48 0.66
N VAL A 160 15.74 0.30 -0.64
CA VAL A 160 16.76 -0.56 -1.27
C VAL A 160 17.85 0.34 -1.83
N ALA A 161 19.11 0.04 -1.50
CA ALA A 161 20.26 0.68 -2.09
C ALA A 161 20.50 0.17 -3.51
N VAL A 162 20.53 1.09 -4.47
CA VAL A 162 20.70 0.82 -5.90
C VAL A 162 22.02 1.44 -6.36
N LEU A 163 22.90 0.64 -6.92
CA LEU A 163 24.15 1.10 -7.54
C LEU A 163 23.92 1.51 -8.99
N ILE A 164 24.33 2.73 -9.30
CA ILE A 164 24.19 3.37 -10.62
C ILE A 164 25.58 3.68 -11.16
N ASP A 165 25.81 3.29 -12.42
CA ASP A 165 27.06 3.53 -13.16
C ASP A 165 28.33 3.17 -12.35
N ASP A 166 28.25 2.11 -11.53
CA ASP A 166 29.31 1.59 -10.65
C ASP A 166 29.89 2.57 -9.61
N ALA A 167 29.29 3.75 -9.44
CA ALA A 167 29.87 4.83 -8.63
C ALA A 167 28.87 5.49 -7.67
N LYS A 168 27.60 5.62 -8.07
CA LYS A 168 26.59 6.32 -7.26
C LYS A 168 25.63 5.33 -6.63
N VAL A 169 25.33 5.52 -5.34
CA VAL A 169 24.24 4.78 -4.67
C VAL A 169 23.03 5.69 -4.50
N VAL A 170 21.85 5.18 -4.84
CA VAL A 170 20.56 5.84 -4.61
C VAL A 170 19.66 4.88 -3.86
N PHE A 171 18.94 5.37 -2.85
CA PHE A 171 17.94 4.58 -2.15
C PHE A 171 16.58 4.75 -2.80
N VAL A 172 15.90 3.63 -3.02
CA VAL A 172 14.57 3.59 -3.63
C VAL A 172 13.62 2.83 -2.72
N ASN A 173 12.47 3.42 -2.40
CA ASN A 173 11.42 2.73 -1.65
C ASN A 173 10.42 2.01 -2.58
N GLU A 174 9.47 1.27 -2.01
CA GLU A 174 8.43 0.56 -2.78
C GLU A 174 7.48 1.48 -3.57
N LYS A 175 7.45 2.79 -3.28
CA LYS A 175 6.65 3.80 -3.98
C LYS A 175 7.39 4.40 -5.18
N GLY A 176 8.68 4.09 -5.33
CA GLY A 176 9.56 4.66 -6.34
C GLY A 176 10.14 6.02 -5.96
N ASP A 177 10.04 6.43 -4.69
CA ASP A 177 10.68 7.66 -4.21
C ASP A 177 12.17 7.40 -3.96
N THR A 178 13.00 8.36 -4.34
CA THR A 178 14.46 8.25 -4.32
C THR A 178 15.09 9.15 -3.24
N ARG A 179 16.17 8.70 -2.59
CA ARG A 179 16.98 9.49 -1.64
C ARG A 179 18.47 9.23 -1.86
N ASP A 180 19.29 10.25 -1.65
CA ASP A 180 20.75 10.19 -1.88
C ASP A 180 21.58 10.12 -0.58
N ASP A 181 20.94 10.15 0.60
CA ASP A 181 21.65 10.25 1.89
C ASP A 181 22.05 8.86 2.43
N PHE A 182 23.27 8.42 2.11
CA PHE A 182 23.98 7.41 2.91
C PHE A 182 25.27 7.95 3.51
N ILE A 183 25.56 7.53 4.73
CA ILE A 183 26.77 7.92 5.46
C ILE A 183 27.99 7.08 5.04
N LEU A 184 27.77 5.89 4.46
CA LEU A 184 28.84 4.95 4.12
C LEU A 184 29.00 4.82 2.60
N GLU A 185 30.20 5.06 2.08
CA GLU A 185 30.53 4.76 0.68
C GLU A 185 30.60 3.24 0.46
N ILE A 186 29.48 2.64 0.03
CA ILE A 186 29.36 1.20 -0.18
C ILE A 186 28.86 0.91 -1.58
N THR A 187 29.72 0.32 -2.40
CA THR A 187 29.43 -0.08 -3.79
C THR A 187 29.25 -1.59 -3.94
N VAL A 188 29.16 -2.32 -2.82
CA VAL A 188 29.09 -3.79 -2.78
C VAL A 188 27.84 -4.25 -2.01
N PRO A 189 27.32 -5.46 -2.29
CA PRO A 189 26.16 -5.96 -1.58
C PRO A 189 26.39 -6.04 -0.07
N PHE A 190 25.35 -5.76 0.70
CA PHE A 190 25.40 -5.68 2.15
C PHE A 190 24.14 -6.19 2.83
N VAL A 191 24.28 -6.60 4.09
CA VAL A 191 23.18 -6.81 5.02
C VAL A 191 23.36 -5.96 6.26
N VAL A 192 22.25 -5.48 6.81
CA VAL A 192 22.25 -4.57 7.97
C VAL A 192 22.07 -5.37 9.26
N LEU A 193 22.89 -5.05 10.25
CA LEU A 193 22.84 -5.55 11.63
C LEU A 193 22.20 -4.51 12.55
N GLU A 194 21.94 -4.88 13.80
CA GLU A 194 21.52 -3.92 14.82
C GLU A 194 22.57 -2.82 15.01
N GLY A 195 22.12 -1.56 15.09
CA GLY A 195 23.00 -0.40 15.29
C GLY A 195 23.70 0.10 14.01
N ASP A 196 23.09 -0.09 12.83
CA ASP A 196 23.58 0.37 11.52
C ASP A 196 24.93 -0.22 11.07
N ALA A 197 25.44 -1.23 11.77
CA ALA A 197 26.58 -2.01 11.31
C ALA A 197 26.20 -2.85 10.08
N LEU A 198 27.15 -3.07 9.19
CA LEU A 198 26.92 -3.73 7.91
C LEU A 198 27.88 -4.89 7.73
N VAL A 199 27.38 -5.97 7.14
CA VAL A 199 28.22 -7.06 6.65
C VAL A 199 28.19 -7.00 5.14
N THR A 200 29.37 -6.94 4.54
CA THR A 200 29.56 -6.80 3.10
C THR A 200 30.36 -7.97 2.57
N PHE A 201 30.10 -8.37 1.33
CA PHE A 201 30.92 -9.36 0.64
C PHE A 201 31.21 -8.90 -0.79
N SER A 202 32.49 -8.92 -1.17
CA SER A 202 32.91 -8.76 -2.55
C SER A 202 34.04 -9.72 -2.90
N LYS A 203 34.20 -10.05 -4.18
CA LYS A 203 35.28 -10.92 -4.64
C LYS A 203 36.67 -10.30 -4.43
N GLU A 204 36.75 -8.98 -4.38
CA GLU A 204 37.99 -8.23 -4.26
C GLU A 204 38.38 -7.98 -2.81
N CYS A 205 37.39 -7.69 -1.95
CA CYS A 205 37.60 -7.31 -0.56
C CYS A 205 37.32 -8.45 0.44
N GLY A 206 36.78 -9.57 -0.04
CA GLY A 206 36.31 -10.65 0.82
C GLY A 206 35.10 -10.25 1.67
N LEU A 207 34.90 -10.96 2.77
CA LEU A 207 33.86 -10.66 3.74
C LEU A 207 34.37 -9.58 4.71
N SER A 208 33.58 -8.54 4.95
CA SER A 208 33.96 -7.42 5.82
C SER A 208 32.80 -6.95 6.66
N PHE A 209 33.08 -6.67 7.94
CA PHE A 209 32.18 -6.01 8.87
C PHE A 209 32.51 -4.51 8.90
N ARG A 210 31.52 -3.67 8.65
CA ARG A 210 31.65 -2.21 8.54
C ARG A 210 30.75 -1.52 9.56
N THR A 211 31.29 -0.50 10.19
CA THR A 211 30.59 0.48 11.03
C THR A 211 30.94 1.87 10.54
N ASN A 212 30.36 2.92 11.13
CA ASN A 212 30.71 4.29 10.78
C ASN A 212 32.20 4.61 10.98
N ASP A 213 32.85 3.99 11.95
CA ASP A 213 34.21 4.33 12.37
C ASP A 213 35.26 3.26 12.05
N SER A 214 34.85 2.05 11.63
CA SER A 214 35.77 0.93 11.43
C SER A 214 35.31 -0.07 10.38
N CYS A 215 36.27 -0.67 9.70
CA CYS A 215 36.07 -1.79 8.78
C CYS A 215 37.01 -2.92 9.18
N VAL A 216 36.45 -4.09 9.48
CA VAL A 216 37.19 -5.29 9.90
C VAL A 216 36.97 -6.37 8.84
N ALA A 217 38.06 -6.85 8.23
CA ALA A 217 38.01 -8.00 7.34
C ALA A 217 37.80 -9.28 8.14
N LEU A 218 36.91 -10.14 7.66
CA LEU A 218 36.64 -11.46 8.23
C LEU A 218 37.36 -12.52 7.39
N GLU A 219 38.36 -13.17 7.98
CA GLU A 219 39.17 -14.18 7.30
C GLU A 219 38.37 -15.47 7.04
N GLY A 220 38.79 -16.26 6.04
CA GLY A 220 38.29 -17.61 5.80
C GLY A 220 37.40 -17.82 4.57
N PHE A 221 36.98 -16.75 3.89
CA PHE A 221 36.06 -16.84 2.74
C PHE A 221 36.70 -16.27 1.47
N SER A 222 37.14 -17.16 0.57
CA SER A 222 37.65 -16.82 -0.77
C SER A 222 36.77 -17.39 -1.91
N ASN A 223 35.64 -17.99 -1.56
CA ASN A 223 34.76 -18.68 -2.50
C ASN A 223 33.90 -17.71 -3.32
N LYS A 224 33.49 -18.15 -4.52
CA LYS A 224 32.75 -17.31 -5.49
C LYS A 224 31.24 -17.18 -5.22
N ASP A 225 30.67 -18.03 -4.37
CA ASP A 225 29.22 -18.20 -4.19
C ASP A 225 28.74 -17.92 -2.74
N VAL A 226 29.31 -16.89 -2.10
CA VAL A 226 28.90 -16.50 -0.74
C VAL A 226 27.53 -15.80 -0.77
N GLN A 227 26.60 -16.28 0.05
CA GLN A 227 25.29 -15.67 0.33
C GLN A 227 25.25 -15.16 1.77
N LEU A 228 24.86 -13.90 1.94
CA LEU A 228 24.57 -13.31 3.24
C LEU A 228 23.09 -13.51 3.55
N LEU A 229 22.79 -14.20 4.64
CA LEU A 229 21.44 -14.59 5.04
C LEU A 229 21.09 -13.89 6.34
N VAL A 230 19.96 -13.18 6.37
CA VAL A 230 19.48 -12.49 7.56
C VAL A 230 18.33 -13.29 8.16
N ALA A 231 18.46 -13.70 9.41
CA ALA A 231 17.35 -14.24 10.17
C ALA A 231 16.45 -13.08 10.62
N PRO A 232 15.12 -13.14 10.38
CA PRO A 232 14.18 -12.17 10.90
C PRO A 232 14.32 -12.02 12.43
N SER A 233 14.34 -10.79 12.93
CA SER A 233 14.53 -10.48 14.34
C SER A 233 13.26 -10.70 15.20
N ALA A 234 12.08 -10.66 14.58
CA ALA A 234 10.81 -10.91 15.25
C ALA A 234 10.45 -12.40 15.12
N GLN A 235 9.98 -13.00 16.22
CA GLN A 235 9.22 -14.24 16.14
C GLN A 235 7.86 -13.91 15.54
N CYS A 236 7.36 -14.79 14.66
CA CYS A 236 5.98 -14.70 14.20
C CYS A 236 5.07 -14.77 15.43
N ALA A 237 3.98 -14.01 15.44
CA ALA A 237 3.00 -14.15 16.51
C ALA A 237 2.36 -15.54 16.43
N ASP A 238 2.38 -16.30 17.52
CA ASP A 238 1.83 -17.67 17.53
C ASP A 238 0.30 -17.70 17.69
N THR A 239 -0.34 -16.53 17.79
CA THR A 239 -1.79 -16.38 18.01
C THR A 239 -2.42 -15.38 17.05
N CYS A 240 -3.69 -15.62 16.73
CA CYS A 240 -4.51 -14.74 15.91
C CYS A 240 -5.00 -13.53 16.71
N SER A 241 -4.75 -12.30 16.25
CA SER A 241 -5.19 -11.08 16.98
C SER A 241 -6.70 -10.80 16.94
N ILE A 242 -7.50 -11.63 16.23
CA ILE A 242 -8.96 -11.50 16.20
C ILE A 242 -9.61 -12.35 17.29
N CYS A 243 -9.28 -13.65 17.35
CA CYS A 243 -9.88 -14.60 18.29
C CYS A 243 -9.00 -14.90 19.52
N PHE A 244 -7.73 -14.49 19.48
CA PHE A 244 -6.71 -14.76 20.50
C PHE A 244 -6.38 -16.25 20.72
N CYS A 245 -6.67 -17.10 19.73
CA CYS A 245 -6.32 -18.51 19.74
C CYS A 245 -5.01 -18.77 18.99
N GLU A 246 -4.31 -19.86 19.35
CA GLU A 246 -3.13 -20.36 18.64
C GLU A 246 -3.50 -20.95 17.27
N PHE A 247 -2.50 -21.11 16.40
CA PHE A 247 -2.68 -21.74 15.10
C PHE A 247 -2.58 -23.27 15.21
N GLU A 248 -3.68 -23.95 14.94
CA GLU A 248 -3.72 -25.41 14.84
C GLU A 248 -3.61 -25.83 13.36
N GLY A 249 -2.53 -26.54 13.01
CA GLY A 249 -2.31 -27.04 11.65
C GLY A 249 -2.25 -25.93 10.60
N GLU A 250 -2.91 -26.13 9.45
CA GLU A 250 -2.91 -25.23 8.28
C GLU A 250 -4.04 -24.17 8.31
N GLY A 251 -4.65 -23.91 9.47
CA GLY A 251 -5.78 -22.98 9.60
C GLY A 251 -5.40 -21.49 9.62
N GLY A 252 -4.11 -21.17 9.70
CA GLY A 252 -3.59 -19.80 9.74
C GLY A 252 -3.20 -19.26 8.36
N ILE A 253 -3.17 -17.94 8.20
CA ILE A 253 -2.63 -17.24 7.04
C ILE A 253 -1.78 -16.07 7.51
N THR A 254 -0.79 -15.69 6.73
CA THR A 254 0.05 -14.51 6.97
C THR A 254 -0.35 -13.41 5.97
N LEU A 255 -0.65 -12.21 6.44
CA LEU A 255 -0.88 -11.06 5.55
C LEU A 255 0.48 -10.54 5.01
N ASP A 256 0.46 -9.69 3.97
CA ASP A 256 1.70 -9.11 3.41
C ASP A 256 2.49 -8.26 4.42
N CYS A 257 1.81 -7.75 5.45
CA CYS A 257 2.44 -7.04 6.57
C CYS A 257 3.07 -7.96 7.62
N GLY A 258 3.02 -9.28 7.41
CA GLY A 258 3.61 -10.29 8.30
C GLY A 258 2.75 -10.70 9.49
N HIS A 259 1.60 -10.06 9.70
CA HIS A 259 0.70 -10.43 10.79
C HIS A 259 -0.11 -11.69 10.44
N PRO A 260 -0.13 -12.71 11.32
CA PRO A 260 -0.86 -13.94 11.09
C PRO A 260 -2.28 -13.92 11.68
N PHE A 261 -3.21 -14.63 11.03
CA PHE A 261 -4.61 -14.75 11.45
C PHE A 261 -5.22 -16.08 11.01
N HIS A 262 -6.26 -16.56 11.70
CA HIS A 262 -7.04 -17.68 11.16
C HIS A 262 -7.76 -17.26 9.89
N ARG A 263 -7.82 -18.17 8.93
CA ARG A 263 -8.45 -17.95 7.62
C ARG A 263 -9.89 -17.48 7.77
N GLU A 264 -10.65 -18.12 8.66
CA GLU A 264 -12.07 -17.82 8.93
C GLU A 264 -12.22 -16.45 9.61
N CYS A 265 -11.33 -16.12 10.55
CA CYS A 265 -11.35 -14.83 11.25
C CYS A 265 -11.18 -13.67 10.26
N ILE A 266 -10.23 -13.78 9.32
CA ILE A 266 -10.03 -12.76 8.28
C ILE A 266 -11.18 -12.72 7.27
N ALA A 267 -11.71 -13.87 6.88
CA ALA A 267 -12.87 -13.94 6.00
C ALA A 267 -14.08 -13.21 6.62
N GLU A 268 -14.40 -13.50 7.88
CA GLU A 268 -15.50 -12.86 8.60
C GLU A 268 -15.24 -11.36 8.83
N PHE A 269 -14.03 -10.98 9.27
CA PHE A 269 -13.67 -9.59 9.48
C PHE A 269 -13.84 -8.75 8.20
N SER A 270 -13.33 -9.25 7.07
CA SER A 270 -13.34 -8.52 5.80
C SER A 270 -14.66 -8.62 5.03
N SER A 271 -15.56 -9.55 5.38
CA SER A 271 -16.87 -9.73 4.73
C SER A 271 -17.76 -8.48 4.75
N ARG A 272 -17.57 -7.60 5.74
CA ARG A 272 -18.34 -6.36 5.95
C ARG A 272 -17.65 -5.10 5.41
N ALA A 273 -16.57 -5.26 4.65
CA ALA A 273 -15.74 -4.13 4.18
C ALA A 273 -16.48 -3.18 3.23
N ASN A 274 -17.53 -3.62 2.56
CA ASN A 274 -18.36 -2.80 1.67
C ASN A 274 -19.69 -2.34 2.33
N SER A 275 -19.87 -2.49 3.63
CA SER A 275 -21.14 -2.17 4.32
C SER A 275 -21.59 -0.71 4.19
N PHE A 276 -20.66 0.21 3.92
CA PHE A 276 -20.98 1.61 3.62
C PHE A 276 -21.86 1.77 2.38
N ILE A 277 -21.83 0.84 1.42
CA ILE A 277 -22.65 0.92 0.20
C ILE A 277 -24.13 0.83 0.54
N GLU A 278 -24.50 -0.18 1.33
CA GLU A 278 -25.90 -0.43 1.72
C GLU A 278 -26.41 0.65 2.67
N LYS A 279 -25.54 1.19 3.53
CA LYS A 279 -25.85 2.32 4.42
C LYS A 279 -25.89 3.66 3.69
N GLY A 280 -25.35 3.73 2.47
CA GLY A 280 -25.15 4.97 1.75
C GLY A 280 -24.14 5.89 2.43
N GLU A 281 -23.17 5.38 3.17
CA GLU A 281 -22.14 6.17 3.87
C GLU A 281 -20.90 6.41 3.01
N HIS A 282 -20.02 7.30 3.46
CA HIS A 282 -18.73 7.48 2.81
C HIS A 282 -17.90 6.19 2.90
N ILE A 283 -17.03 6.02 1.91
CA ILE A 283 -16.13 4.89 1.81
C ILE A 283 -15.14 4.95 2.98
N VAL A 284 -15.08 3.85 3.74
CA VAL A 284 -14.13 3.64 4.82
C VAL A 284 -13.41 2.31 4.62
N PHE A 285 -12.13 2.25 5.02
CA PHE A 285 -11.27 1.08 4.82
C PHE A 285 -11.07 0.24 6.09
N THR A 286 -11.84 0.50 7.16
CA THR A 286 -11.68 -0.12 8.49
C THR A 286 -11.59 -1.65 8.46
N TYR A 287 -12.45 -2.31 7.67
CA TYR A 287 -12.47 -3.78 7.54
C TYR A 287 -11.64 -4.30 6.36
N SER A 288 -10.83 -3.44 5.76
CA SER A 288 -9.90 -3.78 4.68
C SER A 288 -8.44 -3.50 5.03
N VAL A 289 -8.18 -3.08 6.27
CA VAL A 289 -6.83 -2.93 6.83
C VAL A 289 -6.59 -4.01 7.88
N CYS A 290 -5.31 -4.32 8.13
CA CYS A 290 -4.86 -5.36 9.03
C CYS A 290 -5.49 -5.19 10.43
N PRO A 291 -6.20 -6.21 10.96
CA PRO A 291 -6.84 -6.16 12.27
C PRO A 291 -5.88 -5.97 13.45
N SER A 292 -4.58 -6.31 13.29
CA SER A 292 -3.55 -6.05 14.31
C SER A 292 -3.22 -4.56 14.47
N GLY A 293 -3.79 -3.67 13.64
CA GLY A 293 -3.66 -2.23 13.80
C GLY A 293 -2.44 -1.61 13.11
N CYS A 294 -1.70 -2.36 12.28
CA CYS A 294 -0.54 -1.83 11.55
C CYS A 294 -0.91 -0.90 10.38
N GLY A 295 -2.20 -0.82 10.02
CA GLY A 295 -2.70 0.06 8.95
C GLY A 295 -2.48 -0.45 7.51
N SER A 296 -1.78 -1.57 7.32
CA SER A 296 -1.60 -2.17 5.98
C SER A 296 -2.92 -2.71 5.43
N HIS A 297 -3.20 -2.48 4.14
CA HIS A 297 -4.36 -3.07 3.49
C HIS A 297 -4.25 -4.60 3.40
N ILE A 298 -5.38 -5.27 3.54
CA ILE A 298 -5.52 -6.70 3.40
C ILE A 298 -5.50 -7.03 1.90
N ARG A 299 -4.54 -7.85 1.48
CA ARG A 299 -4.50 -8.50 0.18
C ARG A 299 -4.29 -9.99 0.42
N HIS A 300 -5.38 -10.76 0.33
CA HIS A 300 -5.33 -12.20 0.50
C HIS A 300 -6.60 -12.85 -0.04
N ALA A 301 -6.49 -14.04 -0.62
CA ALA A 301 -7.64 -14.78 -1.18
C ALA A 301 -8.70 -15.14 -0.12
N ALA A 302 -8.27 -15.37 1.13
CA ALA A 302 -9.18 -15.61 2.26
C ALA A 302 -10.05 -14.39 2.62
N ALA A 303 -9.70 -13.19 2.18
CA ALA A 303 -10.46 -11.98 2.41
C ALA A 303 -11.32 -11.67 1.17
N PRO A 304 -12.62 -12.04 1.14
CA PRO A 304 -13.45 -12.05 -0.07
C PRO A 304 -13.58 -10.70 -0.77
N LEU A 305 -13.48 -9.59 -0.03
CA LEU A 305 -13.58 -8.23 -0.57
C LEU A 305 -12.23 -7.53 -0.78
N SER A 306 -11.10 -8.18 -0.48
CA SER A 306 -9.77 -7.55 -0.55
C SER A 306 -9.46 -6.93 -1.92
N THR A 307 -9.72 -7.66 -3.01
CA THR A 307 -9.50 -7.17 -4.38
C THR A 307 -10.37 -5.96 -4.70
N TYR A 308 -11.65 -6.00 -4.32
CA TYR A 308 -12.59 -4.89 -4.52
C TYR A 308 -12.12 -3.63 -3.75
N MET A 309 -11.77 -3.79 -2.48
CA MET A 309 -11.35 -2.70 -1.61
C MET A 309 -10.01 -2.10 -2.03
N ASN A 310 -9.03 -2.91 -2.46
CA ASN A 310 -7.75 -2.41 -2.95
C ASN A 310 -7.90 -1.63 -4.27
N ARG A 311 -8.77 -2.09 -5.18
CA ARG A 311 -9.11 -1.32 -6.38
C ARG A 311 -9.73 0.03 -6.00
N LEU A 312 -10.70 0.03 -5.08
CA LEU A 312 -11.37 1.23 -4.61
C LEU A 312 -10.39 2.23 -3.97
N TYR A 313 -9.47 1.72 -3.13
CA TYR A 313 -8.41 2.53 -2.53
C TYR A 313 -7.51 3.19 -3.58
N ARG A 314 -7.07 2.44 -4.60
CA ARG A 314 -6.23 2.98 -5.67
C ARG A 314 -6.93 4.07 -6.47
N GLU A 315 -8.18 3.83 -6.88
CA GLU A 315 -8.99 4.81 -7.63
C GLU A 315 -9.20 6.10 -6.83
N ILE A 316 -9.50 5.98 -5.52
CA ILE A 316 -9.66 7.14 -4.63
C ILE A 316 -8.34 7.86 -4.42
N HIS A 317 -7.24 7.14 -4.21
CA HIS A 317 -5.93 7.74 -3.98
C HIS A 317 -5.47 8.57 -5.18
N GLU A 318 -5.63 8.04 -6.40
CA GLU A 318 -5.30 8.75 -7.64
C GLU A 318 -6.18 9.99 -7.84
N ASP A 319 -7.48 9.90 -7.55
CA ASP A 319 -8.41 11.02 -7.65
C ASP A 319 -8.13 12.11 -6.60
N ALA A 320 -7.91 11.70 -5.35
CA ALA A 320 -7.62 12.59 -4.23
C ALA A 320 -6.31 13.36 -4.46
N MET A 321 -5.26 12.68 -4.92
CA MET A 321 -3.99 13.35 -5.24
C MET A 321 -4.12 14.37 -6.38
N ARG A 322 -5.08 14.18 -7.29
CA ARG A 322 -5.40 15.18 -8.31
C ARG A 322 -6.10 16.39 -7.71
N LEU A 323 -7.13 16.16 -6.90
CA LEU A 323 -7.91 17.22 -6.25
C LEU A 323 -7.07 18.05 -5.27
N LEU A 324 -6.24 17.41 -4.44
CA LEU A 324 -5.41 18.11 -3.44
C LEU A 324 -4.38 19.07 -4.04
N ARG A 325 -4.00 18.91 -5.32
CA ARG A 325 -3.18 19.89 -6.04
C ARG A 325 -3.91 21.20 -6.31
N GLU A 326 -5.24 21.16 -6.37
CA GLU A 326 -6.11 22.31 -6.61
C GLU A 326 -6.57 22.98 -5.29
N VAL A 327 -6.58 22.23 -4.18
CA VAL A 327 -6.98 22.72 -2.84
C VAL A 327 -5.85 22.58 -1.80
N PRO A 328 -4.88 23.52 -1.77
CA PRO A 328 -3.75 23.43 -0.85
C PRO A 328 -4.21 23.51 0.62
N GLY A 329 -3.54 22.76 1.49
CA GLY A 329 -3.81 22.74 2.93
C GLY A 329 -4.88 21.74 3.38
N LYS A 330 -5.39 20.90 2.46
CA LYS A 330 -6.28 19.78 2.75
C LYS A 330 -5.52 18.45 2.70
N ALA A 331 -6.01 17.46 3.43
CA ALA A 331 -5.52 16.09 3.41
C ALA A 331 -6.55 15.14 2.79
N VAL A 332 -6.16 13.90 2.49
CA VAL A 332 -7.07 12.90 1.88
C VAL A 332 -8.25 12.60 2.81
N GLU A 333 -8.00 12.66 4.11
CA GLU A 333 -8.97 12.42 5.19
C GLU A 333 -10.05 13.51 5.27
N ASP A 334 -9.79 14.66 4.64
CA ASP A 334 -10.76 15.75 4.48
C ASP A 334 -11.67 15.56 3.27
N LEU A 335 -11.46 14.52 2.44
CA LEU A 335 -12.26 14.27 1.25
C LEU A 335 -13.18 13.07 1.47
N LEU A 336 -14.49 13.27 1.28
CA LEU A 336 -15.48 12.19 1.36
C LEU A 336 -15.68 11.58 -0.02
N TYR A 337 -15.54 10.26 -0.10
CA TYR A 337 -15.82 9.49 -1.32
C TYR A 337 -17.01 8.56 -1.10
N TYR A 338 -17.80 8.35 -2.16
CA TYR A 338 -18.97 7.46 -2.16
C TYR A 338 -18.95 6.57 -3.39
N VAL A 339 -19.68 5.45 -3.32
CA VAL A 339 -19.89 4.58 -4.48
C VAL A 339 -21.13 5.04 -5.24
N CYS A 340 -20.99 5.31 -6.53
CA CYS A 340 -22.13 5.66 -7.37
C CYS A 340 -23.07 4.46 -7.55
N SER A 341 -24.35 4.65 -7.23
CA SER A 341 -25.40 3.62 -7.36
C SER A 341 -25.68 3.16 -8.79
N ARG A 342 -25.28 3.94 -9.82
CA ARG A 342 -25.51 3.61 -11.23
C ARG A 342 -24.35 2.85 -11.88
N CYS A 343 -23.11 3.30 -11.65
CA CYS A 343 -21.93 2.71 -12.30
C CYS A 343 -21.00 1.93 -11.36
N GLY A 344 -21.21 2.01 -10.04
CA GLY A 344 -20.37 1.34 -9.04
C GLY A 344 -18.98 1.94 -8.82
N LYS A 345 -18.65 3.05 -9.51
CA LYS A 345 -17.35 3.73 -9.36
C LYS A 345 -17.34 4.67 -8.14
N PRO A 346 -16.19 4.84 -7.47
CA PRO A 346 -16.03 5.89 -6.48
C PRO A 346 -16.17 7.27 -7.12
N PHE A 347 -16.70 8.22 -6.37
CA PHE A 347 -16.69 9.63 -6.76
C PHE A 347 -16.49 10.51 -5.54
N PHE A 348 -15.87 11.68 -5.77
CA PHE A 348 -15.74 12.71 -4.75
C PHE A 348 -17.11 13.28 -4.38
N GLY A 349 -17.51 13.07 -3.14
CA GLY A 349 -18.79 13.48 -2.55
C GLY A 349 -18.72 14.78 -1.76
N GLY A 350 -17.64 15.55 -1.94
CA GLY A 350 -17.38 16.77 -1.20
C GLY A 350 -16.43 16.59 -0.03
N GLU A 351 -16.12 17.71 0.62
CA GLU A 351 -15.18 17.74 1.74
C GLU A 351 -15.87 17.42 3.08
N ARG A 352 -15.07 16.93 4.03
CA ARG A 352 -15.39 16.78 5.44
C ARG A 352 -15.29 18.15 6.11
N TRP A 353 -16.41 18.71 6.54
CA TRP A 353 -16.46 20.12 6.96
C TRP A 353 -16.69 20.38 8.43
N CYS A 354 -17.13 19.42 9.22
CA CYS A 354 -17.45 19.68 10.61
C CYS A 354 -16.85 18.66 11.57
N SER A 355 -16.59 19.13 12.78
CA SER A 355 -16.34 18.30 13.97
C SER A 355 -17.41 17.22 14.18
N ARG A 356 -18.58 17.32 13.52
CA ARG A 356 -19.69 16.36 13.61
C ARG A 356 -19.70 15.26 12.54
N SER A 357 -18.78 15.26 11.57
CA SER A 357 -18.46 14.00 10.87
C SER A 357 -17.96 12.91 11.84
N LEU A 358 -17.75 13.24 13.12
CA LEU A 358 -17.53 12.31 14.23
C LEU A 358 -18.82 11.71 14.82
N ASN A 359 -19.99 12.36 14.67
CA ASN A 359 -21.28 11.91 15.22
C ASN A 359 -22.17 11.15 14.20
N GLY A 360 -21.64 10.86 13.01
CA GLY A 360 -22.35 10.15 11.94
C GLY A 360 -22.84 11.06 10.82
N GLU A 361 -23.04 10.49 9.63
CA GLU A 361 -23.56 11.21 8.47
C GLU A 361 -25.09 11.32 8.50
N PRO A 362 -25.68 12.37 7.91
CA PRO A 362 -27.12 12.42 7.69
C PRO A 362 -27.58 11.20 6.87
N PRO A 363 -28.69 10.55 7.26
CA PRO A 363 -29.19 9.38 6.54
C PRO A 363 -29.52 9.74 5.09
N LYS A 364 -29.12 8.87 4.18
CA LYS A 364 -29.37 9.01 2.75
C LYS A 364 -29.60 7.64 2.12
N LYS A 365 -30.46 7.61 1.10
CA LYS A 365 -30.70 6.38 0.35
C LYS A 365 -29.51 6.14 -0.58
N PRO A 366 -28.97 4.91 -0.66
CA PRO A 366 -27.86 4.61 -1.57
C PRO A 366 -28.15 5.01 -3.03
N CYS A 367 -29.41 4.91 -3.48
CA CYS A 367 -29.83 5.31 -4.83
C CYS A 367 -29.74 6.81 -5.12
N GLU A 368 -29.58 7.66 -4.11
CA GLU A 368 -29.37 9.10 -4.27
C GLU A 368 -27.89 9.45 -4.49
N LEU A 369 -26.97 8.52 -4.28
CA LEU A 369 -25.54 8.71 -4.50
C LEU A 369 -25.22 8.42 -5.98
N ILE A 370 -25.08 9.49 -6.75
CA ILE A 370 -24.86 9.42 -8.20
C ILE A 370 -23.68 10.33 -8.54
N CYS A 371 -22.66 9.79 -9.19
CA CYS A 371 -21.52 10.58 -9.65
C CYS A 371 -21.95 11.54 -10.77
N SER A 372 -21.18 12.60 -10.99
CA SER A 372 -21.49 13.62 -12.01
C SER A 372 -21.73 13.02 -13.40
N ASN A 373 -20.96 12.01 -13.80
CA ASN A 373 -21.10 11.38 -15.12
C ASN A 373 -22.39 10.55 -15.29
N CYS A 374 -22.98 10.12 -14.18
CA CYS A 374 -24.21 9.33 -14.16
C CYS A 374 -25.44 10.18 -13.83
N ASN A 375 -25.25 11.44 -13.45
CA ASN A 375 -26.33 12.37 -13.15
C ASN A 375 -26.92 12.89 -14.46
N ASN A 376 -28.24 12.78 -14.64
CA ASN A 376 -28.92 13.17 -15.89
C ASN A 376 -29.79 14.41 -15.70
N ASP A 377 -29.51 15.20 -14.67
CA ASP A 377 -30.30 16.38 -14.32
C ASP A 377 -30.10 17.53 -15.33
N PHE A 378 -28.87 18.02 -15.48
CA PHE A 378 -28.48 19.07 -16.39
C PHE A 378 -27.08 18.81 -16.93
N VAL A 379 -26.96 18.76 -18.26
CA VAL A 379 -25.69 18.63 -18.98
C VAL A 379 -25.52 19.82 -19.88
N CYS A 380 -24.46 20.60 -19.68
CA CYS A 380 -24.09 21.66 -20.62
C CYS A 380 -23.58 21.02 -21.93
N PRO A 381 -24.07 21.41 -23.12
CA PRO A 381 -23.56 20.88 -24.39
C PRO A 381 -22.07 21.12 -24.60
N THR A 382 -21.53 22.22 -24.04
CA THR A 382 -20.13 22.63 -24.21
C THR A 382 -19.24 22.16 -23.06
N HIS A 383 -19.74 22.22 -21.82
CA HIS A 383 -18.93 22.00 -20.61
C HIS A 383 -19.34 20.76 -19.80
N GLY A 384 -20.29 19.96 -20.29
CA GLY A 384 -20.80 18.79 -19.57
C GLY A 384 -21.36 19.16 -18.19
N HIS A 385 -20.99 18.40 -17.15
CA HIS A 385 -21.30 18.72 -15.75
C HIS A 385 -20.27 19.65 -15.10
N HIS A 386 -19.20 20.02 -15.80
CA HIS A 386 -18.23 20.96 -15.29
C HIS A 386 -18.88 22.35 -15.23
N PHE A 387 -18.68 23.05 -14.11
CA PHE A 387 -19.23 24.39 -13.84
C PHE A 387 -20.77 24.46 -13.74
N VAL A 388 -21.45 23.36 -13.44
CA VAL A 388 -22.88 23.40 -13.12
C VAL A 388 -23.09 23.99 -11.73
N LEU A 389 -23.83 25.10 -11.68
CA LEU A 389 -24.22 25.74 -10.43
C LEU A 389 -25.49 25.08 -9.90
N TYR A 390 -25.47 24.63 -8.65
CA TYR A 390 -26.61 24.00 -7.99
C TYR A 390 -27.28 24.95 -7.01
N LYS A 391 -28.59 24.80 -6.81
CA LYS A 391 -29.34 25.43 -5.72
C LYS A 391 -29.00 24.75 -4.38
N CYS A 392 -28.88 25.55 -3.33
CA CYS A 392 -28.80 25.08 -1.95
C CYS A 392 -30.02 24.21 -1.60
N ARG A 393 -29.80 23.08 -0.92
CA ARG A 393 -30.88 22.17 -0.53
C ARG A 393 -31.93 22.81 0.39
N TYR A 394 -31.51 23.78 1.20
CA TYR A 394 -32.31 24.34 2.30
C TYR A 394 -32.85 25.75 2.03
N CYS A 395 -32.41 26.40 0.96
CA CYS A 395 -32.86 27.74 0.60
C CYS A 395 -32.80 27.98 -0.91
N CYS A 396 -33.13 29.18 -1.36
CA CYS A 396 -33.11 29.56 -2.76
C CYS A 396 -31.84 30.32 -3.17
N ASN A 397 -30.72 30.06 -2.49
CA ASN A 397 -29.40 30.62 -2.84
C ASN A 397 -28.58 29.59 -3.63
N PRO A 398 -27.66 30.03 -4.50
CA PRO A 398 -26.68 29.15 -5.11
C PRO A 398 -25.82 28.47 -4.05
N ALA A 399 -25.51 27.20 -4.30
CA ALA A 399 -24.61 26.45 -3.45
C ALA A 399 -23.16 26.83 -3.74
N THR A 400 -22.42 27.06 -2.67
CA THR A 400 -20.96 27.27 -2.68
C THR A 400 -20.21 26.01 -2.24
N ARG A 401 -20.95 25.02 -1.74
CA ARG A 401 -20.45 23.88 -1.01
C ARG A 401 -21.23 22.62 -1.45
N PHE A 402 -20.52 21.53 -1.75
CA PHE A 402 -21.04 20.16 -1.85
C PHE A 402 -20.42 19.25 -0.77
N SER A 403 -21.25 18.52 -0.01
CA SER A 403 -20.80 17.47 0.92
C SER A 403 -21.80 16.33 1.00
N PHE A 404 -21.43 15.28 1.73
CA PHE A 404 -22.22 14.07 1.97
C PHE A 404 -22.70 13.35 0.71
N GLY A 405 -22.07 13.57 -0.44
CA GLY A 405 -22.37 12.91 -1.72
C GLY A 405 -23.61 13.41 -2.46
N ASN A 406 -24.49 14.19 -1.82
CA ASN A 406 -25.70 14.72 -2.46
C ASN A 406 -26.25 16.03 -1.86
N ARG A 407 -25.49 16.71 -0.98
CA ARG A 407 -25.92 17.94 -0.31
C ARG A 407 -25.17 19.13 -0.88
N HIS A 408 -25.84 19.90 -1.75
CA HIS A 408 -25.37 21.22 -2.15
C HIS A 408 -25.90 22.28 -1.18
N MET A 409 -25.04 23.12 -0.62
CA MET A 409 -25.35 24.08 0.43
C MET A 409 -24.73 25.46 0.12
N CYS A 410 -25.42 26.54 0.53
CA CYS A 410 -24.84 27.88 0.57
C CYS A 410 -24.11 28.11 1.91
N GLU A 411 -23.30 29.16 1.99
CA GLU A 411 -22.51 29.48 3.18
C GLU A 411 -23.38 29.72 4.43
N ASP A 412 -24.53 30.39 4.28
CA ASP A 412 -25.44 30.66 5.42
C ASP A 412 -26.04 29.38 6.01
N CYS A 413 -26.59 28.51 5.16
CA CYS A 413 -27.16 27.23 5.61
C CYS A 413 -26.07 26.28 6.14
N HIS A 414 -24.85 26.41 5.61
CA HIS A 414 -23.69 25.71 6.15
C HIS A 414 -23.33 26.23 7.54
N GLY A 415 -23.28 27.55 7.76
CA GLY A 415 -23.01 28.14 9.08
C GLY A 415 -24.07 27.79 10.13
N GLN A 416 -25.33 27.59 9.73
CA GLN A 416 -26.40 27.10 10.61
C GLN A 416 -26.29 25.62 10.96
N TRP A 417 -25.48 24.86 10.21
CA TRP A 417 -25.23 23.44 10.44
C TRP A 417 -24.23 23.23 11.59
N GLU A 418 -24.35 23.97 12.69
CA GLU A 418 -23.55 23.69 13.87
C GLU A 418 -24.01 22.41 14.55
N ASN A 419 -25.34 22.15 14.61
CA ASN A 419 -25.84 21.01 15.37
C ASN A 419 -27.10 20.27 14.85
N VAL A 420 -27.86 20.83 13.92
CA VAL A 420 -29.11 20.25 13.40
C VAL A 420 -29.15 20.50 11.89
N GLU A 421 -29.58 19.51 11.10
CA GLU A 421 -29.85 19.71 9.67
C GLU A 421 -30.93 20.80 9.53
N PRO A 422 -30.66 21.93 8.85
CA PRO A 422 -31.63 23.00 8.68
C PRO A 422 -32.90 22.49 8.02
N ASP A 423 -34.04 22.98 8.48
CA ASP A 423 -35.29 22.71 7.78
C ASP A 423 -35.30 23.39 6.40
N PRO A 424 -35.78 22.70 5.34
CA PRO A 424 -35.92 23.32 4.03
C PRO A 424 -36.84 24.55 4.10
N GLY A 425 -36.30 25.72 3.78
CA GLY A 425 -37.09 26.95 3.72
C GLY A 425 -38.07 26.96 2.55
N SER A 426 -39.22 27.61 2.75
CA SER A 426 -40.17 27.87 1.66
C SER A 426 -39.60 28.88 0.64
N CYS A 427 -39.93 28.67 -0.64
CA CYS A 427 -39.61 29.64 -1.69
C CYS A 427 -40.48 30.89 -1.52
N ARG A 428 -39.89 32.08 -1.70
CA ARG A 428 -40.60 33.36 -1.61
C ARG A 428 -41.45 33.69 -2.85
N GLY A 429 -41.55 32.77 -3.82
CA GLY A 429 -42.34 32.94 -5.04
C GLY A 429 -41.60 33.66 -6.16
N ALA A 430 -42.19 33.72 -7.35
CA ALA A 430 -41.53 34.19 -8.57
C ALA A 430 -41.14 35.68 -8.54
N GLU A 431 -41.80 36.50 -7.71
CA GLU A 431 -41.52 37.94 -7.62
C GLU A 431 -40.34 38.27 -6.68
N GLU A 432 -40.08 37.42 -5.69
CA GLU A 432 -39.03 37.65 -4.68
C GLU A 432 -37.87 36.64 -4.74
N CYS A 433 -38.04 35.52 -5.44
CA CYS A 433 -37.01 34.49 -5.55
C CYS A 433 -35.95 34.88 -6.57
N CYS A 434 -34.69 34.69 -6.19
CA CYS A 434 -33.56 35.03 -7.05
C CYS A 434 -33.30 33.96 -8.14
N LEU A 435 -33.94 32.78 -8.06
CA LEU A 435 -33.80 31.67 -9.00
C LEU A 435 -34.90 31.67 -10.08
N PRO A 436 -34.71 30.96 -11.21
CA PRO A 436 -35.72 30.83 -12.25
C PRO A 436 -37.08 30.40 -11.70
N ALA A 437 -38.16 31.05 -12.17
CA ALA A 437 -39.52 30.80 -11.69
C ALA A 437 -39.92 29.32 -11.87
N GLY A 438 -40.52 28.73 -10.82
CA GLY A 438 -41.02 27.35 -10.86
C GLY A 438 -39.99 26.25 -10.51
N HIS A 439 -38.83 26.61 -9.95
CA HIS A 439 -37.86 25.61 -9.50
C HIS A 439 -38.39 24.72 -8.36
N PRO A 440 -37.94 23.46 -8.24
CA PRO A 440 -38.27 22.61 -7.09
C PRO A 440 -37.82 23.23 -5.77
N THR A 441 -38.65 23.15 -4.74
CA THR A 441 -38.36 23.68 -3.40
C THR A 441 -37.60 22.68 -2.53
N GLY A 442 -37.86 21.38 -2.72
CA GLY A 442 -37.15 20.30 -2.06
C GLY A 442 -35.88 19.88 -2.81
N GLY A 443 -34.78 19.68 -2.08
CA GLY A 443 -33.55 19.15 -2.65
C GLY A 443 -32.65 20.19 -3.31
N SER A 444 -31.51 19.71 -3.79
CA SER A 444 -30.61 20.45 -4.66
C SER A 444 -31.03 20.23 -6.12
N TYR A 445 -31.02 21.27 -6.94
CA TYR A 445 -31.36 21.20 -8.36
C TYR A 445 -30.37 22.06 -9.16
N PRO A 446 -29.92 21.62 -10.36
CA PRO A 446 -29.01 22.40 -11.19
C PRO A 446 -29.69 23.66 -11.72
N ILE A 447 -29.13 24.81 -11.40
CA ILE A 447 -29.55 26.10 -11.98
C ILE A 447 -29.09 26.16 -13.45
N GLY A 448 -27.91 25.60 -13.73
CA GLY A 448 -27.30 25.43 -15.06
C GLY A 448 -25.81 25.82 -15.09
N CYS A 449 -25.22 25.97 -16.29
CA CYS A 449 -23.77 26.16 -16.46
C CYS A 449 -23.32 27.60 -16.22
N MET A 450 -22.47 27.82 -15.21
CA MET A 450 -21.95 29.13 -14.82
C MET A 450 -21.24 29.86 -15.96
N LEU A 451 -20.57 29.13 -16.87
CA LEU A 451 -19.85 29.73 -18.00
C LEU A 451 -20.76 30.10 -19.19
N CYS A 452 -21.94 29.48 -19.30
CA CYS A 452 -22.87 29.72 -20.40
C CYS A 452 -24.04 30.62 -20.02
N MET A 453 -24.30 30.79 -18.73
CA MET A 453 -25.35 31.66 -18.24
C MET A 453 -25.04 33.11 -18.58
N CYS A 454 -25.95 33.78 -19.31
CA CYS A 454 -25.94 35.23 -19.40
C CYS A 454 -26.38 35.80 -18.04
N PHE A 455 -25.43 36.38 -17.30
CA PHE A 455 -25.68 37.04 -16.01
C PHE A 455 -26.76 38.13 -16.09
N ASP A 456 -27.02 38.70 -17.28
CA ASP A 456 -28.08 39.69 -17.52
C ASP A 456 -29.51 39.17 -17.26
N LYS A 457 -29.72 37.84 -17.23
CA LYS A 457 -31.02 37.21 -16.93
C LYS A 457 -31.15 36.73 -15.48
N MET A 458 -30.12 36.94 -14.67
CA MET A 458 -30.08 36.56 -13.26
C MET A 458 -30.21 37.79 -12.38
N SER A 459 -31.03 37.72 -11.34
CA SER A 459 -31.11 38.79 -10.36
C SER A 459 -29.76 38.99 -9.70
N ASN A 460 -29.26 40.23 -9.63
CA ASN A 460 -28.03 40.57 -8.89
C ASN A 460 -28.07 40.08 -7.43
N LYS A 461 -29.27 39.88 -6.86
CA LYS A 461 -29.49 39.30 -5.53
C LYS A 461 -28.96 37.85 -5.38
N LEU A 462 -28.70 37.13 -6.48
CA LEU A 462 -28.09 35.78 -6.45
C LEU A 462 -26.65 35.78 -5.92
N PHE A 463 -25.89 36.84 -6.19
CA PHE A 463 -24.47 36.96 -5.82
C PHE A 463 -24.27 37.85 -4.58
N TYR A 464 -25.32 38.54 -4.15
CA TYR A 464 -25.38 39.37 -2.94
C TYR A 464 -26.65 39.02 -2.15
N PRO A 465 -26.71 37.83 -1.51
CA PRO A 465 -27.87 37.46 -0.71
C PRO A 465 -28.07 38.46 0.44
N GLU A 466 -29.28 38.99 0.58
CA GLU A 466 -29.68 39.76 1.76
C GLU A 466 -29.60 38.83 2.98
N GLN A 467 -28.83 39.23 4.01
CA GLN A 467 -28.74 38.47 5.27
C GLN A 467 -30.15 38.23 5.81
N ARG A 468 -30.50 36.98 6.08
CA ARG A 468 -31.76 36.65 6.76
C ARG A 468 -31.70 37.25 8.17
N SER A 469 -32.59 38.21 8.45
CA SER A 469 -32.86 38.75 9.79
C SER A 469 -33.43 37.71 10.73
#